data_AF-A0A2D4XQH2-F1
#
_entry.id   AF-A0A2D4XQH2-F1
#
_cell.length_a   1.000
_cell.length_b   1.000
_cell.length_c   1.000
_cell.angle_alpha   90.00
_cell.angle_beta   90.00
_cell.angle_gamma   90.00
#
_symmetry.space_group_name_H-M   'P 1'
#
loop_
_entity.id
_entity.type
_entity.pdbx_description
1 polymer ?
#
loop_
_entity_poly.entity_id
_entity_poly.type
_entity_poly.pdbx_seq_one_letter_code
_entity_poly.pdbx_strand_id
1 'polypeptide(L)'
;MAEIRRLQSQPVFNKPIGVVTPSNAGVRAAEETANLGARMMQSFFNKEVQAQQEKGVEIASQFAVRNAKQDVEYRSLPQGMSKIAQKTAQPLIDKKYQAAIMADMKKEAAKYRADNPDDPDGFDTAFSAYINKAAELSDDRYKSFIMDLGGELAGSNYAALYADKVDAEDMQNFKDTYDAILSAQQDLAAFVESGAAGASSTVARITYDNLNKEIDELVEIHGDRMSVTAESELRKGLKRSYGGAMANNVVNKLVSLPEFQDPIMGAQAAANVINGLELAFRNGKTDALSPAVLGKLKQAGFSKEMISPKFLDAESRRIIAGDISVTENTMQEQLTSTRNARLAQASIATLLSNGIVSKKEMDNVFTHYGY
;
A
#
# COMPACT_ATOMS: atom_id res chain seq x y z
N MET A 1 7.39 77.30 -106.57
CA MET A 1 8.60 77.27 -105.72
C MET A 1 8.50 78.42 -104.75
N ALA A 2 8.73 78.16 -103.45
CA ALA A 2 9.08 79.07 -102.33
C ALA A 2 8.15 80.29 -102.08
N GLU A 3 7.69 80.64 -100.87
CA GLU A 3 8.27 80.52 -99.53
C GLU A 3 7.16 80.69 -98.46
N ILE A 4 7.35 80.03 -97.33
CA ILE A 4 6.53 80.14 -96.11
C ILE A 4 6.95 81.41 -95.35
N ARG A 5 5.99 82.20 -94.83
CA ARG A 5 6.23 83.00 -93.62
C ARG A 5 5.28 82.58 -92.50
N ARG A 6 5.91 82.16 -91.40
CA ARG A 6 5.33 81.59 -90.19
C ARG A 6 4.60 82.64 -89.34
N LEU A 7 3.61 82.11 -88.62
CA LEU A 7 2.80 82.67 -87.55
C LEU A 7 3.60 83.44 -86.48
N GLN A 8 2.99 84.49 -85.93
CA GLN A 8 3.19 84.86 -84.53
C GLN A 8 1.82 84.95 -83.85
N SER A 9 1.56 84.00 -82.97
CA SER A 9 0.40 83.95 -82.10
C SER A 9 0.77 84.46 -80.70
N GLN A 10 -0.07 85.40 -80.21
CA GLN A 10 -0.46 85.65 -78.82
C GLN A 10 0.56 86.34 -77.87
N PRO A 11 0.09 87.26 -76.99
CA PRO A 11 -0.91 86.96 -75.96
C PRO A 11 -2.11 87.91 -75.89
N VAL A 12 -3.29 87.32 -75.71
CA VAL A 12 -4.50 88.04 -75.28
C VAL A 12 -4.31 88.39 -73.80
N PHE A 13 -4.18 89.69 -73.51
CA PHE A 13 -4.18 90.21 -72.14
C PHE A 13 -5.59 90.06 -71.55
N ASN A 14 -5.87 88.90 -70.97
CA ASN A 14 -7.00 88.75 -70.07
C ASN A 14 -6.52 89.14 -68.67
N LYS A 15 -6.85 90.36 -68.23
CA LYS A 15 -6.62 90.78 -66.85
C LYS A 15 -7.39 89.81 -65.93
N PRO A 16 -6.79 89.26 -64.86
CA PRO A 16 -7.54 88.46 -63.92
C PRO A 16 -8.57 89.37 -63.24
N ILE A 17 -9.85 89.10 -63.49
CA ILE A 17 -10.93 89.59 -62.64
C ILE A 17 -10.62 89.04 -61.25
N GLY A 18 -10.39 89.93 -60.28
CA GLY A 18 -10.22 89.55 -58.88
C GLY A 18 -11.49 88.84 -58.41
N VAL A 19 -11.47 87.52 -58.39
CA VAL A 19 -12.49 86.74 -57.71
C VAL A 19 -12.18 86.89 -56.22
N VAL A 20 -12.91 87.79 -55.56
CA VAL A 20 -13.00 87.79 -54.10
C VAL A 20 -13.59 86.44 -53.74
N THR A 21 -12.75 85.53 -53.25
CA THR A 21 -13.22 84.26 -52.71
C THR A 21 -14.10 84.61 -51.51
N PRO A 22 -15.40 84.26 -51.50
CA PRO A 22 -16.22 84.47 -50.32
C PRO A 22 -15.56 83.74 -49.16
N SER A 23 -15.40 84.44 -48.03
CA SER A 23 -14.71 83.91 -46.87
C SER A 23 -15.40 82.63 -46.39
N ASN A 24 -14.72 81.49 -46.56
CA ASN A 24 -15.13 80.20 -45.98
C ASN A 24 -14.94 80.15 -44.45
N ALA A 25 -14.65 81.28 -43.78
CA ALA A 25 -14.42 81.32 -42.34
C ALA A 25 -15.68 80.96 -41.54
N GLY A 26 -16.87 81.37 -42.00
CA GLY A 26 -18.13 80.99 -41.36
C GLY A 26 -18.46 79.50 -41.53
N VAL A 27 -18.13 78.91 -42.69
CA VAL A 27 -18.32 77.48 -42.98
C VAL A 27 -17.32 76.63 -42.19
N ARG A 28 -16.04 77.04 -42.14
CA ARG A 28 -15.01 76.37 -41.33
C ARG A 28 -15.29 76.48 -39.83
N ALA A 29 -15.74 77.63 -39.34
CA ALA A 29 -16.15 77.79 -37.96
C ALA A 29 -17.38 76.92 -37.62
N ALA A 30 -18.34 76.79 -38.53
CA ALA A 30 -19.48 75.88 -38.37
C ALA A 30 -19.06 74.40 -38.39
N GLU A 31 -18.14 74.01 -39.28
CA GLU A 31 -17.57 72.66 -39.33
C GLU A 31 -16.74 72.33 -38.07
N GLU A 32 -15.94 73.27 -37.57
CA GLU A 32 -15.18 73.11 -36.31
C GLU A 32 -16.12 73.01 -35.10
N THR A 33 -17.19 73.80 -35.07
CA THR A 33 -18.21 73.74 -34.01
C THR A 33 -19.00 72.42 -34.07
N ALA A 34 -19.36 71.95 -35.26
CA ALA A 34 -20.01 70.66 -35.45
C ALA A 34 -19.10 69.49 -35.06
N ASN A 35 -17.81 69.54 -35.43
CA ASN A 35 -16.82 68.55 -35.04
C ASN A 35 -16.55 68.56 -33.52
N LEU A 36 -16.50 69.73 -32.89
CA LEU A 36 -16.40 69.87 -31.44
C LEU A 36 -17.64 69.30 -30.75
N GLY A 37 -18.84 69.64 -31.23
CA GLY A 37 -20.11 69.12 -30.72
C GLY A 37 -20.21 67.59 -30.84
N ALA A 38 -19.79 67.03 -31.97
CA ALA A 38 -19.73 65.58 -32.17
C ALA A 38 -18.71 64.90 -31.23
N ARG A 39 -17.53 65.48 -31.03
CA ARG A 39 -16.52 64.98 -30.07
C ARG A 39 -17.02 65.06 -28.62
N MET A 40 -17.69 66.15 -28.26
CA MET A 40 -18.29 66.32 -26.93
C MET A 40 -19.39 65.27 -26.71
N MET A 41 -20.32 65.11 -27.64
CA MET A 41 -21.37 64.08 -27.60
C MET A 41 -20.79 62.67 -27.47
N GLN A 42 -19.75 62.34 -28.25
CA GLN A 42 -19.06 61.06 -28.16
C GLN A 42 -18.37 60.87 -26.81
N SER A 43 -17.75 61.92 -26.27
CA SER A 43 -17.11 61.89 -24.96
C SER A 43 -18.13 61.70 -23.83
N PHE A 44 -19.28 62.36 -23.87
CA PHE A 44 -20.37 62.16 -22.91
C PHE A 44 -20.94 60.76 -23.01
N PHE A 45 -21.18 60.26 -24.22
CA PHE A 45 -21.63 58.89 -24.45
C PHE A 45 -20.63 57.88 -23.88
N ASN A 46 -19.33 58.02 -24.16
CA ASN A 46 -18.30 57.12 -23.64
C ASN A 46 -18.20 57.17 -22.11
N LYS A 47 -18.33 58.36 -21.51
CA LYS A 47 -18.33 58.52 -20.05
C LYS A 47 -19.55 57.84 -19.41
N GLU A 48 -20.72 57.96 -20.02
CA GLU A 48 -21.91 57.26 -19.54
C GLU A 48 -21.83 55.74 -19.75
N VAL A 49 -21.24 55.29 -20.85
CA VAL A 49 -20.95 53.85 -21.05
C VAL A 49 -20.04 53.32 -19.95
N GLN A 50 -18.97 54.05 -19.60
CA GLN A 50 -18.08 53.67 -18.48
C GLN A 50 -18.82 53.66 -17.13
N ALA A 51 -19.61 54.69 -16.83
CA ALA A 51 -20.38 54.74 -15.58
C ALA A 51 -21.38 53.57 -15.47
N GLN A 52 -21.97 53.15 -16.59
CA GLN A 52 -22.86 51.98 -16.63
C GLN A 52 -22.11 50.65 -16.50
N GLN A 53 -20.89 50.56 -17.02
CA GLN A 53 -20.01 49.40 -16.81
C GLN A 53 -19.60 49.28 -15.34
N GLU A 54 -19.18 50.38 -14.71
CA GLU A 54 -18.82 50.44 -13.29
C GLU A 54 -20.00 50.04 -12.40
N LYS A 55 -21.21 50.55 -12.67
CA LYS A 55 -22.44 50.10 -11.99
C LYS A 55 -22.70 48.61 -12.15
N GLY A 56 -22.41 48.05 -13.33
CA GLY A 56 -22.52 46.61 -13.58
C GLY A 56 -21.55 45.80 -12.69
N VAL A 57 -20.30 46.26 -12.57
CA VAL A 57 -19.28 45.63 -11.71
C VAL A 57 -19.66 45.75 -10.23
N GLU A 58 -20.09 46.92 -9.79
CA GLU A 58 -20.49 47.16 -8.39
C GLU A 58 -21.64 46.25 -7.99
N ILE A 59 -22.69 46.17 -8.82
CA ILE A 59 -23.84 45.31 -8.53
C ILE A 59 -23.43 43.84 -8.55
N ALA A 60 -22.61 43.40 -9.50
CA ALA A 60 -22.09 42.03 -9.49
C ALA A 60 -21.26 41.73 -8.24
N SER A 61 -20.49 42.69 -7.73
CA SER A 61 -19.69 42.53 -6.52
C SER A 61 -20.55 42.34 -5.26
N GLN A 62 -21.67 43.05 -5.17
CA GLN A 62 -22.63 42.98 -4.06
C GLN A 62 -23.66 41.86 -4.22
N PHE A 63 -23.74 41.24 -5.40
CA PHE A 63 -24.68 40.17 -5.68
C PHE A 63 -24.38 38.93 -4.83
N ALA A 64 -25.35 38.57 -3.99
CA ALA A 64 -25.31 37.37 -3.16
C ALA A 64 -25.97 36.21 -3.91
N VAL A 65 -25.18 35.15 -4.16
CA VAL A 65 -25.62 33.93 -4.85
C VAL A 65 -26.17 32.86 -3.90
N ARG A 66 -25.99 33.03 -2.58
CA ARG A 66 -26.48 32.13 -1.54
C ARG A 66 -27.61 32.75 -0.73
N ASN A 67 -28.55 31.92 -0.31
CA ASN A 67 -29.62 32.29 0.62
C ASN A 67 -29.16 32.22 2.09
N ALA A 68 -30.04 32.52 3.05
CA ALA A 68 -29.73 32.46 4.48
C ALA A 68 -29.40 31.05 5.00
N LYS A 69 -29.84 30.00 4.29
CA LYS A 69 -29.53 28.58 4.56
C LYS A 69 -28.23 28.12 3.89
N GLN A 70 -27.51 29.02 3.24
CA GLN A 70 -26.32 28.75 2.43
C GLN A 70 -26.57 27.98 1.12
N ASP A 71 -27.82 27.79 0.68
CA ASP A 71 -28.09 27.16 -0.62
C ASP A 71 -27.93 28.17 -1.76
N VAL A 72 -27.52 27.69 -2.95
CA VAL A 72 -27.47 28.50 -4.17
C VAL A 72 -28.89 28.90 -4.58
N GLU A 73 -29.13 30.21 -4.73
CA GLU A 73 -30.42 30.77 -5.12
C GLU A 73 -30.29 31.57 -6.42
N TYR A 74 -30.97 31.14 -7.47
CA TYR A 74 -30.95 31.80 -8.77
C TYR A 74 -31.87 33.03 -8.76
N ARG A 75 -31.27 34.23 -8.80
CA ARG A 75 -31.99 35.49 -8.77
C ARG A 75 -31.82 36.24 -10.09
N SER A 76 -32.87 36.96 -10.50
CA SER A 76 -32.80 37.85 -11.65
C SER A 76 -32.01 39.12 -11.30
N LEU A 77 -31.36 39.71 -12.32
CA LEU A 77 -30.74 41.02 -12.19
C LEU A 77 -31.78 42.09 -11.79
N PRO A 78 -31.41 43.10 -10.99
CA PRO A 78 -32.32 44.16 -10.58
C PRO A 78 -33.02 44.83 -11.77
N GLN A 79 -34.35 44.98 -11.68
CA GLN A 79 -35.12 45.71 -12.68
C GLN A 79 -34.72 47.18 -12.65
N GLY A 80 -34.23 47.70 -13.80
CA GLY A 80 -33.75 49.08 -13.93
C GLY A 80 -32.30 49.23 -14.41
N MET A 81 -31.54 48.13 -14.54
CA MET A 81 -30.21 48.18 -15.15
C MET A 81 -30.26 48.48 -16.66
N SER A 82 -29.27 49.27 -17.14
CA SER A 82 -29.05 49.42 -18.59
C SER A 82 -28.53 48.13 -19.22
N LYS A 83 -28.73 47.95 -20.53
CA LYS A 83 -28.21 46.78 -21.27
C LYS A 83 -26.69 46.62 -21.13
N ILE A 84 -25.95 47.74 -21.03
CA ILE A 84 -24.49 47.75 -20.86
C ILE A 84 -24.11 47.26 -19.46
N ALA A 85 -24.82 47.73 -18.43
CA ALA A 85 -24.62 47.29 -17.06
C ALA A 85 -24.92 45.79 -16.90
N GLN A 86 -26.01 45.30 -17.50
CA GLN A 86 -26.36 43.87 -17.50
C GLN A 86 -25.29 43.02 -18.20
N LYS A 87 -24.81 43.43 -19.38
CA LYS A 87 -23.76 42.73 -20.14
C LYS A 87 -22.43 42.65 -19.37
N THR A 88 -22.17 43.63 -18.51
CA THR A 88 -20.97 43.67 -17.66
C THR A 88 -21.14 42.83 -16.40
N ALA A 89 -22.32 42.90 -15.76
CA ALA A 89 -22.61 42.22 -14.50
C ALA A 89 -22.79 40.70 -14.65
N GLN A 90 -23.48 40.25 -15.71
CA GLN A 90 -23.86 38.86 -15.91
C GLN A 90 -22.67 37.87 -15.84
N PRO A 91 -21.55 38.05 -16.58
CA PRO A 91 -20.44 37.10 -16.53
C PRO A 91 -19.73 37.07 -15.16
N LEU A 92 -19.77 38.17 -14.40
CA LEU A 92 -19.20 38.21 -13.04
C LEU A 92 -20.09 37.45 -12.05
N ILE A 93 -21.40 37.55 -12.19
CA ILE A 93 -22.37 36.82 -11.39
C ILE A 93 -22.34 35.32 -11.74
N ASP A 94 -22.24 34.97 -13.04
CA ASP A 94 -22.11 33.58 -13.48
C ASP A 94 -20.88 32.90 -12.87
N LYS A 95 -19.74 33.60 -12.80
CA LYS A 95 -18.55 33.11 -12.09
C LYS A 95 -18.80 32.84 -10.61
N LYS A 96 -19.56 33.71 -9.92
CA LYS A 96 -19.92 33.49 -8.52
C LYS A 96 -20.83 32.28 -8.34
N TYR A 97 -21.81 32.09 -9.23
CA TYR A 97 -22.66 30.90 -9.23
C TYR A 97 -21.86 29.63 -9.48
N GLN A 98 -21.00 29.60 -10.50
CA GLN A 98 -20.13 28.46 -10.78
C GLN A 98 -19.22 28.11 -9.60
N ALA A 99 -18.63 29.12 -8.93
CA ALA A 99 -17.81 28.90 -7.74
C ALA A 99 -18.63 28.32 -6.56
N ALA A 100 -19.86 28.79 -6.35
CA ALA A 100 -20.73 28.28 -5.30
C ALA A 100 -21.18 26.83 -5.58
N ILE A 101 -21.62 26.55 -6.81
CA ILE A 101 -21.94 25.20 -7.29
C ILE A 101 -20.75 24.27 -7.09
N MET A 102 -19.55 24.70 -7.48
CA MET A 102 -18.33 23.89 -7.32
C MET A 102 -18.03 23.56 -5.86
N ALA A 103 -18.18 24.52 -4.96
CA ALA A 103 -17.97 24.28 -3.53
C ALA A 103 -18.99 23.25 -2.99
N ASP A 104 -20.25 23.35 -3.39
CA ASP A 104 -21.32 22.45 -2.93
C ASP A 104 -21.14 21.04 -3.49
N MET A 105 -20.82 20.91 -4.78
CA MET A 105 -20.57 19.60 -5.40
C MET A 105 -19.36 18.91 -4.80
N LYS A 106 -18.27 19.63 -4.50
CA LYS A 106 -17.10 19.05 -3.82
C LYS A 106 -17.45 18.56 -2.41
N LYS A 107 -18.27 19.32 -1.69
CA LYS A 107 -18.72 18.95 -0.34
C LYS A 107 -19.61 17.70 -0.38
N GLU A 108 -20.57 17.64 -1.30
CA GLU A 108 -21.44 16.46 -1.44
C GLU A 108 -20.65 15.25 -1.94
N ALA A 109 -19.73 15.40 -2.90
CA ALA A 109 -18.85 14.31 -3.32
C ALA A 109 -18.08 13.71 -2.13
N ALA A 110 -17.51 14.56 -1.26
CA ALA A 110 -16.81 14.10 -0.06
C ALA A 110 -17.74 13.35 0.91
N LYS A 111 -18.99 13.78 1.04
CA LYS A 111 -19.99 13.11 1.88
C LYS A 111 -20.38 11.75 1.30
N TYR A 112 -20.72 11.67 0.01
CA TYR A 112 -21.03 10.40 -0.64
C TYR A 112 -19.85 9.44 -0.60
N ARG A 113 -18.61 9.94 -0.71
CA ARG A 113 -17.41 9.13 -0.52
C ARG A 113 -17.32 8.57 0.89
N ALA A 114 -17.58 9.40 1.91
CA ALA A 114 -17.57 8.95 3.30
C ALA A 114 -18.69 7.93 3.61
N ASP A 115 -19.84 8.04 2.95
CA ASP A 115 -20.95 7.09 3.07
C ASP A 115 -20.68 5.76 2.32
N ASN A 116 -19.73 5.74 1.37
CA ASN A 116 -19.37 4.58 0.54
C ASN A 116 -17.84 4.35 0.52
N PRO A 117 -17.20 4.07 1.68
CA PRO A 117 -15.75 4.07 1.82
C PRO A 117 -15.04 2.96 1.02
N ASP A 118 -15.68 1.81 0.83
CA ASP A 118 -15.10 0.63 0.14
C ASP A 118 -15.96 0.20 -1.07
N ASP A 119 -16.89 1.06 -1.50
CA ASP A 119 -17.84 0.78 -2.57
C ASP A 119 -17.76 1.84 -3.68
N PRO A 120 -16.78 1.72 -4.60
CA PRO A 120 -16.65 2.64 -5.73
C PRO A 120 -17.93 2.71 -6.58
N ASP A 121 -18.59 1.57 -6.80
CA ASP A 121 -19.79 1.50 -7.65
C ASP A 121 -21.03 2.10 -6.95
N GLY A 122 -21.15 1.89 -5.63
CA GLY A 122 -22.15 2.55 -4.79
C GLY A 122 -21.98 4.06 -4.77
N PHE A 123 -20.73 4.55 -4.66
CA PHE A 123 -20.41 5.97 -4.77
C PHE A 123 -20.81 6.53 -6.15
N ASP A 124 -20.38 5.90 -7.25
CA ASP A 124 -20.65 6.39 -8.60
C ASP A 124 -22.16 6.47 -8.88
N THR A 125 -22.90 5.44 -8.48
CA THR A 125 -24.36 5.39 -8.62
C THR A 125 -25.04 6.51 -7.82
N ALA A 126 -24.69 6.65 -6.54
CA ALA A 126 -25.32 7.62 -5.65
C ALA A 126 -24.98 9.06 -6.03
N PHE A 127 -23.71 9.33 -6.38
CA PHE A 127 -23.25 10.65 -6.75
C PHE A 127 -23.74 11.05 -8.15
N SER A 128 -23.79 10.12 -9.11
CA SER A 128 -24.42 10.37 -10.42
C SER A 128 -25.90 10.71 -10.30
N ALA A 129 -26.64 10.04 -9.41
CA ALA A 129 -28.02 10.39 -9.12
C ALA A 129 -28.15 11.80 -8.50
N TYR A 130 -27.22 12.18 -7.61
CA TYR A 130 -27.15 13.55 -7.09
C TYR A 130 -26.86 14.58 -8.18
N ILE A 131 -25.89 14.33 -9.08
CA ILE A 131 -25.53 15.22 -10.18
C ILE A 131 -26.75 15.47 -11.09
N ASN A 132 -27.45 14.40 -11.49
CA ASN A 132 -28.65 14.51 -12.32
C ASN A 132 -29.73 15.36 -11.63
N LYS A 133 -30.00 15.09 -10.34
CA LYS A 133 -30.97 15.87 -9.56
C LYS A 133 -30.55 17.33 -9.38
N ALA A 134 -29.26 17.59 -9.16
CA ALA A 134 -28.71 18.94 -9.04
C ALA A 134 -28.85 19.71 -10.37
N ALA A 135 -28.59 19.06 -11.51
CA ALA A 135 -28.81 19.63 -12.83
C ALA A 135 -30.29 19.93 -13.07
N GLU A 136 -31.21 19.01 -12.75
CA GLU A 136 -32.66 19.21 -12.88
C GLU A 136 -33.19 20.40 -12.07
N LEU A 137 -32.72 20.58 -10.85
CA LEU A 137 -33.13 21.67 -9.94
C LEU A 137 -32.41 22.99 -10.21
N SER A 138 -31.40 23.00 -11.08
CA SER A 138 -30.62 24.19 -11.43
C SER A 138 -31.22 24.99 -12.60
N ASP A 139 -30.87 26.27 -12.68
CA ASP A 139 -31.15 27.10 -13.85
C ASP A 139 -30.49 26.49 -15.10
N ASP A 140 -31.21 26.46 -16.22
CA ASP A 140 -30.77 25.86 -17.49
C ASP A 140 -29.37 26.32 -17.93
N ARG A 141 -28.98 27.55 -17.58
CA ARG A 141 -27.67 28.12 -17.91
C ARG A 141 -26.49 27.39 -17.28
N TYR A 142 -26.70 26.68 -16.16
CA TYR A 142 -25.63 26.00 -15.42
C TYR A 142 -25.73 24.47 -15.49
N LYS A 143 -26.75 23.91 -16.16
CA LYS A 143 -26.94 22.45 -16.30
C LYS A 143 -25.72 21.75 -16.87
N SER A 144 -25.18 22.25 -18.00
CA SER A 144 -23.98 21.66 -18.61
C SER A 144 -22.77 21.75 -17.68
N PHE A 145 -22.57 22.89 -17.03
CA PHE A 145 -21.49 23.07 -16.06
C PHE A 145 -21.57 22.09 -14.89
N ILE A 146 -22.78 21.85 -14.35
CA ILE A 146 -23.01 20.88 -13.28
C ILE A 146 -22.72 19.46 -13.75
N MET A 147 -23.19 19.07 -14.94
CA MET A 147 -22.96 17.73 -15.49
C MET A 147 -21.46 17.48 -15.73
N ASP A 148 -20.76 18.44 -16.32
CA ASP A 148 -19.33 18.33 -16.63
C ASP A 148 -18.48 18.26 -15.34
N LEU A 149 -18.72 19.19 -14.41
CA LEU A 149 -18.02 19.22 -13.11
C LEU A 149 -18.34 17.97 -12.28
N GLY A 150 -19.60 17.54 -12.29
CA GLY A 150 -20.05 16.33 -11.62
C GLY A 150 -19.37 15.09 -12.15
N GLY A 151 -19.30 14.93 -13.47
CA GLY A 151 -18.60 13.82 -14.11
C GLY A 151 -17.11 13.77 -13.75
N GLU A 152 -16.44 14.94 -13.72
CA GLU A 152 -15.03 15.03 -13.30
C GLU A 152 -14.84 14.60 -11.82
N LEU A 153 -15.71 15.09 -10.93
CA LEU A 153 -15.67 14.73 -9.51
C LEU A 153 -16.02 13.26 -9.29
N ALA A 154 -16.98 12.71 -10.04
CA ALA A 154 -17.37 11.30 -9.99
C ALA A 154 -16.19 10.42 -10.41
N GLY A 155 -15.60 10.67 -11.59
CA GLY A 155 -14.48 9.88 -12.10
C GLY A 155 -13.24 9.94 -11.22
N SER A 156 -12.88 11.11 -10.70
CA SER A 156 -11.72 11.25 -9.80
C SER A 156 -11.90 10.55 -8.46
N ASN A 157 -13.09 10.63 -7.86
CA ASN A 157 -13.37 9.94 -6.59
C ASN A 157 -13.53 8.43 -6.79
N TYR A 158 -14.18 7.99 -7.86
CA TYR A 158 -14.30 6.58 -8.22
C TYR A 158 -12.92 5.94 -8.39
N ALA A 159 -12.04 6.54 -9.19
CA ALA A 159 -10.70 6.02 -9.42
C ALA A 159 -9.88 5.94 -8.13
N ALA A 160 -10.02 6.93 -7.25
CA ALA A 160 -9.34 6.91 -5.96
C ALA A 160 -9.90 5.83 -5.02
N LEU A 161 -11.23 5.68 -4.90
CA LEU A 161 -11.85 4.60 -4.12
C LEU A 161 -11.48 3.21 -4.67
N TYR A 162 -11.44 3.07 -5.99
CA TYR A 162 -11.05 1.82 -6.63
C TYR A 162 -9.59 1.48 -6.35
N ALA A 163 -8.69 2.48 -6.40
CA ALA A 163 -7.31 2.29 -6.02
C ALA A 163 -7.16 1.90 -4.54
N ASP A 164 -7.89 2.56 -3.64
CA ASP A 164 -7.93 2.23 -2.21
C ASP A 164 -8.40 0.78 -1.99
N LYS A 165 -9.46 0.36 -2.70
CA LYS A 165 -9.98 -1.01 -2.65
C LYS A 165 -8.98 -2.05 -3.15
N VAL A 166 -8.35 -1.81 -4.30
CA VAL A 166 -7.34 -2.72 -4.86
C VAL A 166 -6.14 -2.83 -3.92
N ASP A 167 -5.69 -1.72 -3.33
CA ASP A 167 -4.60 -1.75 -2.33
C ASP A 167 -4.97 -2.57 -1.09
N ALA A 168 -6.22 -2.45 -0.61
CA ALA A 168 -6.72 -3.22 0.52
C ALA A 168 -6.84 -4.73 0.20
N GLU A 169 -7.36 -5.08 -0.99
CA GLU A 169 -7.45 -6.46 -1.46
C GLU A 169 -6.06 -7.09 -1.62
N ASP A 170 -5.11 -6.35 -2.19
CA ASP A 170 -3.72 -6.79 -2.34
C ASP A 170 -3.02 -6.96 -0.98
N MET A 171 -3.25 -6.06 -0.02
CA MET A 171 -2.76 -6.20 1.35
C MET A 171 -3.32 -7.45 2.04
N GLN A 172 -4.60 -7.73 1.85
CA GLN A 172 -5.24 -8.91 2.42
C GLN A 172 -4.68 -10.20 1.79
N ASN A 173 -4.52 -10.23 0.46
CA ASN A 173 -3.91 -11.35 -0.25
C ASN A 173 -2.47 -11.60 0.20
N PHE A 174 -1.66 -10.54 0.36
CA PHE A 174 -0.31 -10.65 0.91
C PHE A 174 -0.32 -11.35 2.28
N LYS A 175 -1.20 -10.91 3.18
CA LYS A 175 -1.31 -11.49 4.52
C LYS A 175 -1.74 -12.95 4.47
N ASP A 176 -2.78 -13.27 3.69
CA ASP A 176 -3.29 -14.64 3.57
C ASP A 176 -2.23 -15.58 3.00
N THR A 177 -1.49 -15.14 1.98
CA THR A 177 -0.38 -15.91 1.40
C THR A 177 0.76 -16.10 2.41
N TYR A 178 1.14 -15.04 3.13
CA TYR A 178 2.18 -15.10 4.16
C TYR A 178 1.82 -16.08 5.30
N ASP A 179 0.59 -15.98 5.81
CA ASP A 179 0.07 -16.85 6.87
C ASP A 179 -0.05 -18.31 6.39
N ALA A 180 -0.46 -18.54 5.15
CA ALA A 180 -0.50 -19.86 4.54
C ALA A 180 0.89 -20.51 4.47
N ILE A 181 1.92 -19.76 4.07
CA ILE A 181 3.31 -20.25 4.07
C ILE A 181 3.74 -20.63 5.49
N LEU A 182 3.45 -19.80 6.49
CA LEU A 182 3.79 -20.10 7.89
C LEU A 182 3.07 -21.37 8.40
N SER A 183 1.79 -21.53 8.08
CA SER A 183 1.04 -22.74 8.43
C SER A 183 1.65 -23.97 7.75
N ALA A 184 1.94 -23.89 6.45
CA ALA A 184 2.51 -25.00 5.70
C ALA A 184 3.93 -25.36 6.17
N GLN A 185 4.71 -24.40 6.67
CA GLN A 185 5.99 -24.67 7.35
C GLN A 185 5.82 -25.52 8.61
N GLN A 186 4.77 -25.27 9.40
CA GLN A 186 4.46 -26.04 10.61
C GLN A 186 3.95 -27.45 10.25
N ASP A 187 3.06 -27.54 9.25
CA ASP A 187 2.53 -28.81 8.77
C ASP A 187 3.64 -29.70 8.20
N LEU A 188 4.58 -29.12 7.46
CA LEU A 188 5.76 -29.83 6.97
C LEU A 188 6.62 -30.35 8.13
N ALA A 189 6.88 -29.52 9.15
CA ALA A 189 7.64 -29.98 10.32
C ALA A 189 6.93 -31.13 11.03
N ALA A 190 5.64 -31.00 11.33
CA ALA A 190 4.87 -32.06 11.98
C ALA A 190 4.85 -33.36 11.15
N PHE A 191 4.70 -33.24 9.84
CA PHE A 191 4.77 -34.37 8.91
C PHE A 191 6.12 -35.10 8.97
N VAL A 192 7.23 -34.35 9.01
CA VAL A 192 8.58 -34.92 9.12
C VAL A 192 8.82 -35.53 10.51
N GLU A 193 8.43 -34.85 11.58
CA GLU A 193 8.60 -35.32 12.96
C GLU A 193 7.86 -36.63 13.23
N SER A 194 6.65 -36.78 12.69
CA SER A 194 5.84 -38.00 12.81
C SER A 194 6.51 -39.25 12.23
N GLY A 195 7.53 -39.09 11.38
CA GLY A 195 8.21 -40.18 10.71
C GLY A 195 7.42 -40.81 9.56
N ALA A 196 6.26 -40.26 9.19
CA ALA A 196 5.48 -40.63 8.01
C ALA A 196 6.32 -40.49 6.72
N ALA A 197 7.18 -39.48 6.71
CA ALA A 197 8.36 -39.42 5.88
C ALA A 197 9.53 -39.99 6.68
N GLY A 198 10.24 -41.01 6.19
CA GLY A 198 11.65 -41.12 6.58
C GLY A 198 12.31 -39.75 6.36
N ALA A 199 13.28 -39.35 7.17
CA ALA A 199 13.83 -37.98 7.16
C ALA A 199 14.60 -37.60 5.86
N SER A 200 14.41 -38.36 4.78
CA SER A 200 14.80 -38.05 3.40
C SER A 200 13.73 -38.49 2.39
N SER A 201 12.44 -38.52 2.78
CA SER A 201 11.37 -38.91 1.87
C SER A 201 11.22 -37.90 0.74
N THR A 202 10.95 -38.40 -0.46
CA THR A 202 10.73 -37.58 -1.66
C THR A 202 9.60 -36.57 -1.45
N VAL A 203 8.56 -36.94 -0.69
CA VAL A 203 7.40 -36.07 -0.43
C VAL A 203 7.77 -34.86 0.40
N ALA A 204 8.41 -35.06 1.57
CA ALA A 204 8.80 -33.95 2.44
C ALA A 204 9.74 -32.96 1.74
N ARG A 205 10.64 -33.50 0.89
CA ARG A 205 11.53 -32.68 0.07
C ARG A 205 10.79 -31.89 -1.02
N ILE A 206 9.83 -32.50 -1.71
CA ILE A 206 9.01 -31.80 -2.71
C ILE A 206 8.23 -30.67 -2.03
N THR A 207 7.63 -30.92 -0.87
CA THR A 207 6.90 -29.89 -0.12
C THR A 207 7.83 -28.74 0.30
N TYR A 208 9.02 -29.04 0.81
CA TYR A 208 10.03 -28.03 1.13
C TYR A 208 10.43 -27.19 -0.11
N ASP A 209 10.66 -27.83 -1.25
CA ASP A 209 11.04 -27.15 -2.50
C ASP A 209 9.87 -26.31 -3.03
N ASN A 210 8.62 -26.78 -2.90
CA ASN A 210 7.43 -26.01 -3.26
C ASN A 210 7.24 -24.79 -2.36
N LEU A 211 7.43 -24.92 -1.05
CA LEU A 211 7.36 -23.77 -0.12
C LEU A 211 8.42 -22.72 -0.43
N ASN A 212 9.61 -23.11 -0.91
CA ASN A 212 10.59 -22.13 -1.38
C ASN A 212 10.13 -21.35 -2.60
N LYS A 213 9.40 -22.01 -3.52
CA LYS A 213 8.80 -21.36 -4.69
C LYS A 213 7.63 -20.46 -4.29
N GLU A 214 6.79 -20.88 -3.35
CA GLU A 214 5.72 -20.03 -2.83
C GLU A 214 6.28 -18.77 -2.16
N ILE A 215 7.44 -18.86 -1.50
CA ILE A 215 8.17 -17.68 -1.01
C ILE A 215 8.68 -16.82 -2.18
N ASP A 216 9.21 -17.42 -3.26
CA ASP A 216 9.61 -16.67 -4.46
C ASP A 216 8.41 -15.92 -5.09
N GLU A 217 7.27 -16.60 -5.23
CA GLU A 217 6.03 -16.05 -5.78
C GLU A 217 5.47 -14.92 -4.90
N LEU A 218 5.50 -15.09 -3.57
CA LEU A 218 5.13 -14.03 -2.63
C LEU A 218 5.99 -12.78 -2.81
N VAL A 219 7.30 -12.94 -3.01
CA VAL A 219 8.22 -11.82 -3.24
C VAL A 219 8.01 -11.19 -4.62
N GLU A 220 7.70 -11.99 -5.64
CA GLU A 220 7.44 -11.48 -6.99
C GLU A 220 6.15 -10.66 -7.04
N ILE A 221 5.09 -11.13 -6.38
CA ILE A 221 3.77 -10.50 -6.41
C ILE A 221 3.69 -9.33 -5.42
N HIS A 222 4.24 -9.49 -4.21
CA HIS A 222 4.04 -8.55 -3.08
C HIS A 222 5.36 -8.02 -2.49
N GLY A 223 6.45 -8.07 -3.25
CA GLY A 223 7.79 -7.69 -2.75
C GLY A 223 7.91 -6.24 -2.27
N ASP A 224 7.07 -5.34 -2.77
CA ASP A 224 6.97 -3.95 -2.33
C ASP A 224 6.38 -3.79 -0.92
N ARG A 225 5.53 -4.75 -0.49
CA ARG A 225 4.98 -4.83 0.87
C ARG A 225 5.88 -5.54 1.85
N MET A 226 6.87 -6.29 1.36
CA MET A 226 7.79 -7.04 2.21
C MET A 226 8.89 -6.14 2.77
N SER A 227 9.23 -6.34 4.05
CA SER A 227 10.46 -5.76 4.58
C SER A 227 11.68 -6.37 3.87
N VAL A 228 12.77 -5.61 3.80
CA VAL A 228 14.04 -6.05 3.16
C VAL A 228 14.55 -7.40 3.71
N THR A 229 14.17 -7.75 4.94
CA THR A 229 14.56 -8.99 5.61
C THR A 229 13.47 -10.07 5.63
N ALA A 230 12.23 -9.77 5.25
CA ALA A 230 11.11 -10.69 5.42
C ALA A 230 11.30 -12.00 4.63
N GLU A 231 11.76 -11.92 3.39
CA GLU A 231 12.07 -13.11 2.59
C GLU A 231 13.14 -13.97 3.28
N SER A 232 14.23 -13.33 3.71
CA SER A 232 15.34 -14.03 4.36
C SER A 232 14.86 -14.75 5.63
N GLU A 233 14.04 -14.09 6.44
CA GLU A 233 13.47 -14.66 7.66
C GLU A 233 12.48 -15.80 7.37
N LEU A 234 11.63 -15.69 6.35
CA LEU A 234 10.76 -16.80 5.92
C LEU A 234 11.57 -18.03 5.51
N ARG A 235 12.63 -17.84 4.71
CA ARG A 235 13.49 -18.95 4.28
C ARG A 235 14.28 -19.55 5.45
N LYS A 236 14.77 -18.72 6.37
CA LYS A 236 15.41 -19.20 7.60
C LYS A 236 14.42 -19.99 8.47
N GLY A 237 13.19 -19.49 8.61
CA GLY A 237 12.10 -20.18 9.30
C GLY A 237 11.83 -21.56 8.71
N LEU A 238 11.63 -21.63 7.39
CA LEU A 238 11.43 -22.89 6.65
C LEU A 238 12.59 -23.87 6.85
N LYS A 239 13.84 -23.41 6.72
CA LYS A 239 15.05 -24.23 6.94
C LYS A 239 15.13 -24.76 8.36
N ARG A 240 14.92 -23.91 9.35
CA ARG A 240 14.97 -24.29 10.77
C ARG A 240 13.85 -25.25 11.12
N SER A 241 12.63 -24.99 10.68
CA SER A 241 11.46 -25.85 10.88
C SER A 241 11.70 -27.24 10.29
N TYR A 242 12.07 -27.31 9.01
CA TYR A 242 12.34 -28.57 8.32
C TYR A 242 13.55 -29.32 8.89
N GLY A 243 14.66 -28.61 9.12
CA GLY A 243 15.89 -29.19 9.68
C GLY A 243 15.75 -29.67 11.11
N GLY A 244 15.08 -28.88 11.95
CA GLY A 244 14.77 -29.22 13.34
C GLY A 244 13.85 -30.42 13.41
N ALA A 245 12.81 -30.48 12.58
CA ALA A 245 11.92 -31.63 12.47
C ALA A 245 12.66 -32.92 12.09
N MET A 246 13.61 -32.85 11.14
CA MET A 246 14.46 -34.00 10.79
C MET A 246 15.33 -34.44 11.98
N ALA A 247 15.95 -33.50 12.70
CA ALA A 247 16.75 -33.81 13.88
C ALA A 247 15.90 -34.44 15.00
N ASN A 248 14.74 -33.88 15.30
CA ASN A 248 13.79 -34.39 16.28
C ASN A 248 13.31 -35.80 15.91
N ASN A 249 13.01 -36.05 14.63
CA ASN A 249 12.66 -37.39 14.17
C ASN A 249 13.78 -38.41 14.44
N VAL A 250 15.04 -38.03 14.19
CA VAL A 250 16.21 -38.88 14.49
C VAL A 250 16.32 -39.11 15.99
N VAL A 251 16.21 -38.07 16.82
CA VAL A 251 16.25 -38.21 18.28
C VAL A 251 15.14 -39.14 18.80
N ASN A 252 13.90 -38.96 18.34
CA ASN A 252 12.76 -39.80 18.72
C ASN A 252 12.97 -41.28 18.32
N LYS A 253 13.54 -41.51 17.14
CA LYS A 253 13.89 -42.86 16.67
C LYS A 253 15.08 -43.45 17.43
N LEU A 254 16.07 -42.65 17.80
CA LEU A 254 17.17 -43.09 18.64
C LEU A 254 16.63 -43.58 19.97
N VAL A 255 15.91 -42.73 20.70
CA VAL A 255 15.41 -43.05 22.04
C VAL A 255 14.53 -44.31 22.04
N SER A 256 13.80 -44.60 20.96
CA SER A 256 12.99 -45.81 20.85
C SER A 256 13.77 -47.11 20.55
N LEU A 257 15.09 -47.04 20.31
CA LEU A 257 15.91 -48.23 20.10
C LEU A 257 15.99 -49.07 21.41
N PRO A 258 15.88 -50.42 21.33
CA PRO A 258 15.84 -51.28 22.51
C PRO A 258 17.04 -51.13 23.45
N GLU A 259 18.22 -50.88 22.89
CA GLU A 259 19.47 -50.66 23.62
C GLU A 259 19.50 -49.37 24.44
N PHE A 260 18.68 -48.37 24.10
CA PHE A 260 18.55 -47.12 24.84
C PHE A 260 17.41 -47.14 25.86
N GLN A 261 16.54 -48.15 25.78
CA GLN A 261 15.51 -48.41 26.79
C GLN A 261 16.09 -49.04 28.07
N ASP A 262 17.38 -49.43 28.07
CA ASP A 262 18.05 -49.92 29.27
C ASP A 262 18.17 -48.80 30.33
N PRO A 263 17.59 -48.98 31.52
CA PRO A 263 17.52 -47.95 32.56
C PRO A 263 18.88 -47.59 33.20
N ILE A 264 19.89 -48.46 33.07
CA ILE A 264 21.18 -48.32 33.73
C ILE A 264 22.21 -47.77 32.74
N MET A 265 22.26 -48.32 31.52
CA MET A 265 23.31 -48.00 30.53
C MET A 265 22.78 -47.34 29.26
N GLY A 266 21.51 -47.58 28.89
CA GLY A 266 20.92 -47.11 27.63
C GLY A 266 20.82 -45.58 27.55
N ALA A 267 20.50 -44.99 28.69
CA ALA A 267 20.49 -43.55 28.98
C ALA A 267 21.77 -42.81 28.56
N GLN A 268 22.92 -43.27 29.06
CA GLN A 268 24.23 -42.65 28.80
C GLN A 268 24.68 -42.91 27.35
N ALA A 269 24.34 -44.09 26.81
CA ALA A 269 24.59 -44.42 25.42
C ALA A 269 23.79 -43.50 24.47
N ALA A 270 22.51 -43.25 24.77
CA ALA A 270 21.67 -42.33 24.01
C ALA A 270 22.21 -40.91 24.04
N ALA A 271 22.60 -40.40 25.22
CA ALA A 271 23.19 -39.07 25.36
C ALA A 271 24.46 -38.91 24.51
N ASN A 272 25.37 -39.89 24.54
CA ASN A 272 26.58 -39.88 23.70
C ASN A 272 26.25 -39.84 22.20
N VAL A 273 25.20 -40.54 21.77
CA VAL A 273 24.80 -40.56 20.36
C VAL A 273 24.10 -39.26 19.95
N ILE A 274 23.26 -38.68 20.83
CA ILE A 274 22.63 -37.37 20.62
C ILE A 274 23.68 -36.26 20.57
N ASN A 275 24.69 -36.29 21.44
CA ASN A 275 25.82 -35.37 21.36
C ASN A 275 26.56 -35.49 20.01
N GLY A 276 26.70 -36.72 19.50
CA GLY A 276 27.20 -36.95 18.15
C GLY A 276 26.34 -36.31 17.05
N LEU A 277 25.01 -36.35 17.18
CA LEU A 277 24.09 -35.65 16.28
C LEU A 277 24.29 -34.12 16.38
N GLU A 278 24.39 -33.59 17.59
CA GLU A 278 24.64 -32.18 17.87
C GLU A 278 25.92 -31.69 17.17
N LEU A 279 27.02 -32.44 17.33
CA LEU A 279 28.31 -32.17 16.67
C LEU A 279 28.21 -32.25 15.16
N ALA A 280 27.42 -33.19 14.61
CA ALA A 280 27.22 -33.30 13.18
C ALA A 280 26.51 -32.08 12.60
N PHE A 281 25.45 -31.60 13.26
CA PHE A 281 24.75 -30.38 12.87
C PHE A 281 25.66 -29.16 13.02
N ARG A 282 26.27 -28.97 14.19
CA ARG A 282 27.16 -27.84 14.50
C ARG A 282 28.30 -27.68 13.50
N ASN A 283 28.93 -28.79 13.11
CA ASN A 283 30.08 -28.78 12.19
C ASN A 283 29.69 -28.93 10.72
N GLY A 284 28.44 -29.34 10.43
CA GLY A 284 28.00 -29.69 9.08
C GLY A 284 28.75 -30.88 8.46
N LYS A 285 29.42 -31.70 9.29
CA LYS A 285 30.24 -32.85 8.88
C LYS A 285 30.17 -33.95 9.92
N THR A 286 30.40 -35.19 9.49
CA THR A 286 30.38 -36.38 10.37
C THR A 286 31.77 -36.89 10.74
N ASP A 287 32.84 -36.19 10.35
CA ASP A 287 34.21 -36.72 10.38
C ASP A 287 34.75 -36.89 11.81
N ALA A 288 34.22 -36.10 12.76
CA ALA A 288 34.56 -36.18 14.18
C ALA A 288 33.80 -37.29 14.93
N LEU A 289 32.87 -38.00 14.26
CA LEU A 289 32.05 -39.02 14.91
C LEU A 289 32.70 -40.39 14.84
N SER A 290 32.63 -41.13 15.95
CA SER A 290 33.06 -42.53 15.96
C SER A 290 32.16 -43.37 15.03
N PRO A 291 32.69 -44.44 14.39
CA PRO A 291 31.91 -45.32 13.54
C PRO A 291 30.68 -45.92 14.24
N ALA A 292 30.79 -46.19 15.53
CA ALA A 292 29.69 -46.71 16.35
C ALA A 292 28.55 -45.70 16.48
N VAL A 293 28.86 -44.45 16.84
CA VAL A 293 27.88 -43.36 16.95
C VAL A 293 27.21 -43.10 15.60
N LEU A 294 28.00 -42.99 14.53
CA LEU A 294 27.46 -42.77 13.19
C LEU A 294 26.57 -43.93 12.73
N GLY A 295 26.91 -45.17 13.10
CA GLY A 295 26.07 -46.35 12.86
C GLY A 295 24.69 -46.23 13.50
N LYS A 296 24.63 -45.80 14.76
CA LYS A 296 23.36 -45.60 15.50
C LYS A 296 22.54 -44.44 14.94
N LEU A 297 23.18 -43.33 14.61
CA LEU A 297 22.51 -42.22 13.92
C LEU A 297 21.86 -42.69 12.62
N LYS A 298 22.59 -43.44 11.79
CA LYS A 298 22.05 -43.98 10.54
C LYS A 298 20.90 -44.97 10.76
N GLN A 299 20.97 -45.80 11.80
CA GLN A 299 19.87 -46.71 12.19
C GLN A 299 18.60 -45.92 12.55
N ALA A 300 18.74 -44.76 13.18
CA ALA A 300 17.65 -43.84 13.48
C ALA A 300 17.24 -42.95 12.29
N GLY A 301 17.82 -43.16 11.10
CA GLY A 301 17.44 -42.47 9.88
C GLY A 301 18.27 -41.23 9.54
N PHE A 302 19.31 -40.91 10.30
CA PHE A 302 20.21 -39.79 9.98
C PHE A 302 20.90 -39.99 8.62
N SER A 303 20.93 -38.93 7.82
CA SER A 303 21.65 -38.89 6.55
C SER A 303 22.54 -37.65 6.48
N LYS A 304 23.65 -37.73 5.72
CA LYS A 304 24.54 -36.57 5.51
C LYS A 304 23.84 -35.42 4.79
N GLU A 305 22.76 -35.71 4.07
CA GLU A 305 21.96 -34.68 3.40
C GLU A 305 21.29 -33.75 4.40
N MET A 306 20.90 -34.24 5.59
CA MET A 306 20.26 -33.43 6.63
C MET A 306 21.12 -32.27 7.12
N ILE A 307 22.45 -32.43 7.09
CA ILE A 307 23.41 -31.41 7.52
C ILE A 307 24.08 -30.69 6.34
N SER A 308 23.62 -30.97 5.12
CA SER A 308 24.22 -30.43 3.90
C SER A 308 23.98 -28.92 3.78
N PRO A 309 24.98 -28.14 3.35
CA PRO A 309 24.82 -26.72 3.05
C PRO A 309 23.80 -26.45 1.95
N LYS A 310 23.44 -27.48 1.16
CA LYS A 310 22.37 -27.38 0.15
C LYS A 310 21.01 -27.06 0.78
N PHE A 311 20.76 -27.58 1.98
CA PHE A 311 19.45 -27.47 2.63
C PHE A 311 19.50 -26.55 3.84
N LEU A 312 20.53 -26.68 4.67
CA LEU A 312 20.68 -25.87 5.88
C LEU A 312 21.94 -25.02 5.77
N ASP A 313 21.79 -23.71 5.90
CA ASP A 313 22.93 -22.82 6.07
C ASP A 313 23.60 -23.00 7.45
N ALA A 314 24.77 -22.39 7.63
CA ALA A 314 25.54 -22.56 8.86
C ALA A 314 24.84 -22.02 10.11
N GLU A 315 24.04 -20.97 9.99
CA GLU A 315 23.29 -20.36 11.10
C GLU A 315 22.16 -21.30 11.53
N SER A 316 21.35 -21.75 10.57
CA SER A 316 20.25 -22.70 10.81
C SER A 316 20.75 -23.98 11.47
N ARG A 317 21.87 -24.54 11.00
CA ARG A 317 22.48 -25.73 11.62
C ARG A 317 22.93 -25.50 13.06
N ARG A 318 23.49 -24.33 13.36
CA ARG A 318 23.96 -23.99 14.71
C ARG A 318 22.80 -23.85 15.69
N ILE A 319 21.67 -23.30 15.25
CA ILE A 319 20.45 -23.18 16.05
C ILE A 319 19.88 -24.56 16.34
N ILE A 320 19.71 -25.39 15.31
CA ILE A 320 19.24 -26.77 15.47
C ILE A 320 20.16 -27.57 16.42
N ALA A 321 21.48 -27.39 16.32
CA ALA A 321 22.42 -27.99 17.26
C ALA A 321 22.20 -27.51 18.70
N GLY A 322 21.84 -26.25 18.91
CA GLY A 322 21.43 -25.72 20.21
C GLY A 322 20.18 -26.43 20.75
N ASP A 323 19.16 -26.61 19.91
CA ASP A 323 17.91 -27.29 20.30
C ASP A 323 18.14 -28.77 20.65
N ILE A 324 19.01 -29.44 19.89
CA ILE A 324 19.46 -30.81 20.20
C ILE A 324 20.16 -30.86 21.56
N SER A 325 21.02 -29.88 21.86
CA SER A 325 21.72 -29.81 23.15
C SER A 325 20.76 -29.61 24.33
N VAL A 326 19.71 -28.79 24.16
CA VAL A 326 18.64 -28.64 25.18
C VAL A 326 17.92 -29.96 25.40
N THR A 327 17.61 -30.68 24.31
CA THR A 327 16.97 -32.00 24.37
C THR A 327 17.88 -33.02 25.07
N GLU A 328 19.18 -33.01 24.76
CA GLU A 328 20.19 -33.84 25.41
C GLU A 328 20.22 -33.61 26.93
N ASN A 329 20.32 -32.35 27.35
CA ASN A 329 20.37 -31.98 28.77
C ASN A 329 19.09 -32.42 29.51
N THR A 330 17.92 -32.13 28.92
CA THR A 330 16.63 -32.53 29.50
C THR A 330 16.54 -34.05 29.66
N MET A 331 17.02 -34.79 28.66
CA MET A 331 17.06 -36.24 28.72
C MET A 331 18.02 -36.72 29.83
N GLN A 332 19.23 -36.17 29.91
CA GLN A 332 20.19 -36.52 30.96
C GLN A 332 19.65 -36.24 32.38
N GLU A 333 18.91 -35.14 32.57
CA GLU A 333 18.25 -34.82 33.84
C GLU A 333 17.16 -35.83 34.20
N GLN A 334 16.26 -36.14 33.26
CA GLN A 334 15.22 -37.15 33.44
C GLN A 334 15.81 -38.53 33.77
N LEU A 335 16.91 -38.88 33.12
CA LEU A 335 17.62 -40.13 33.34
C LEU A 335 18.28 -40.19 34.71
N THR A 336 18.94 -39.11 35.13
CA THR A 336 19.54 -39.00 36.47
C THR A 336 18.47 -39.12 37.55
N SER A 337 17.32 -38.44 37.36
CA SER A 337 16.16 -38.55 38.25
C SER A 337 15.63 -39.98 38.33
N THR A 338 15.41 -40.64 37.18
CA THR A 338 14.89 -42.02 37.12
C THR A 338 15.85 -43.02 37.76
N ARG A 339 17.16 -42.87 37.52
CA ARG A 339 18.19 -43.69 38.15
C ARG A 339 18.17 -43.51 39.67
N ASN A 340 18.14 -42.27 40.15
CA ASN A 340 18.11 -41.98 41.58
C ASN A 340 16.84 -42.53 42.24
N ALA A 341 15.68 -42.43 41.57
CA ALA A 341 14.42 -43.01 42.01
C ALA A 341 14.51 -44.53 42.19
N ARG A 342 15.07 -45.24 41.21
CA ARG A 342 15.23 -46.70 41.26
C ARG A 342 16.24 -47.13 42.31
N LEU A 343 17.36 -46.40 42.46
CA LEU A 343 18.31 -46.66 43.53
C LEU A 343 17.65 -46.46 44.89
N ALA A 344 16.86 -45.41 45.08
CA ALA A 344 16.11 -45.17 46.30
C ALA A 344 15.09 -46.30 46.58
N GLN A 345 14.33 -46.74 45.57
CA GLN A 345 13.42 -47.88 45.70
C GLN A 345 14.14 -49.18 46.05
N ALA A 346 15.29 -49.46 45.41
CA ALA A 346 16.10 -50.63 45.71
C ALA A 346 16.62 -50.58 47.16
N SER A 347 17.10 -49.43 47.63
CA SER A 347 17.53 -49.23 49.00
C SER A 347 16.39 -49.42 50.01
N ILE A 348 15.18 -48.93 49.71
CA ILE A 348 13.98 -49.19 50.52
C ILE A 348 13.66 -50.69 50.57
N ALA A 349 13.69 -51.40 49.43
CA ALA A 349 13.46 -52.84 49.38
C ALA A 349 14.50 -53.63 50.19
N THR A 350 15.76 -53.19 50.17
CA THR A 350 16.84 -53.77 51.00
C THR A 350 16.57 -53.52 52.49
N LEU A 351 16.14 -52.32 52.88
CA LEU A 351 15.75 -52.03 54.27
C LEU A 351 14.58 -52.91 54.75
N LEU A 352 13.54 -53.03 53.92
CA LEU A 352 12.35 -53.84 54.24
C LEU A 352 12.66 -55.33 54.37
N SER A 353 13.76 -55.81 53.78
CA SER A 353 14.24 -57.19 53.90
C SER A 353 15.29 -57.38 55.02
N ASN A 354 15.41 -56.43 55.95
CA ASN A 354 16.43 -56.38 57.01
C ASN A 354 17.88 -56.37 56.48
N GLY A 355 18.08 -55.92 55.24
CA GLY A 355 19.40 -55.71 54.66
C GLY A 355 20.06 -54.44 55.19
N ILE A 356 21.39 -54.42 55.18
CA ILE A 356 22.18 -53.24 55.52
C ILE A 356 22.31 -52.37 54.26
N VAL A 357 21.91 -51.11 54.37
CA VAL A 357 22.12 -50.09 53.33
C VAL A 357 23.21 -49.10 53.75
N SER A 358 23.98 -48.63 52.79
CA SER A 358 25.03 -47.64 53.03
C SER A 358 24.45 -46.25 53.31
N LYS A 359 25.25 -45.38 53.94
CA LYS A 359 24.89 -43.96 54.16
C LYS A 359 24.53 -43.26 52.84
N LYS A 360 25.29 -43.50 51.77
CA LYS A 360 25.05 -42.89 50.45
C LYS A 360 23.71 -43.31 49.84
N GLU A 361 23.31 -44.56 50.04
CA GLU A 361 22.01 -45.08 49.61
C GLU A 361 20.87 -44.45 50.41
N MET A 362 21.04 -44.31 51.72
CA MET A 362 20.09 -43.58 52.58
C MET A 362 19.97 -42.10 52.21
N ASP A 363 21.09 -41.41 51.98
CA ASP A 363 21.11 -40.01 51.57
C ASP A 363 20.35 -39.81 50.24
N ASN A 364 20.47 -40.76 49.30
CA ASN A 364 19.72 -40.76 48.04
C ASN A 364 18.20 -40.98 48.27
N VAL A 365 17.80 -41.85 49.20
CA VAL A 365 16.39 -42.04 49.58
C VAL A 365 15.81 -40.74 50.16
N PHE A 366 16.48 -40.13 51.12
CA PHE A 366 16.01 -38.88 51.74
C PHE A 366 15.92 -37.74 50.73
N THR A 367 16.95 -37.57 49.89
CA THR A 367 16.96 -36.55 48.83
C THR A 367 15.84 -36.75 47.81
N HIS A 368 15.53 -38.01 47.43
CA HIS A 368 14.52 -38.30 46.43
C HIS A 368 13.07 -38.14 46.95
N TYR A 369 12.81 -38.48 48.22
CA TYR A 369 11.48 -38.41 48.81
C TYR A 369 11.21 -37.14 49.62
N GLY A 370 12.18 -36.22 49.72
CA GLY A 370 12.01 -34.89 50.30
C GLY A 370 12.00 -34.85 51.83
N TYR A 371 12.83 -35.67 52.47
CA TYR A 371 12.96 -35.77 53.93
C TYR A 371 14.21 -35.10 54.49
#